data_AF-A0A2D6M7F7-F1
#
_entry.id   AF-A0A2D6M7F7-F1
#
_cell.length_a   1.000
_cell.length_b   1.000
_cell.length_c   1.000
_cell.angle_alpha   90.00
_cell.angle_beta   90.00
_cell.angle_gamma   90.00
#
_symmetry.space_group_name_H-M   'P 1'
#
loop_
_entity.id
_entity.type
_entity.pdbx_description
1 polymer ?
#
loop_
_entity_poly.entity_id
_entity_poly.type
_entity_poly.pdbx_seq_one_letter_code
_entity_poly.pdbx_strand_id
1 'polypeptide(L)'
;MGTLLTRNYKYRTAKQFMELFSSNSHRVYAVIGNTTASQTASDPTESLSSDFSFWDKLAGVKRITSSDVSMVVPYGTGTSLVEIENGISFSEYDHALD
;
A
#
# COMPACT_ATOMS: atom_id res chain seq x y z
N MET A 1 -7.34 15.68 27.06
CA MET A 1 -8.50 15.22 26.26
C MET A 1 -7.99 14.20 25.25
N GLY A 2 -8.36 12.93 25.39
CA GLY A 2 -7.94 11.89 24.45
C GLY A 2 -8.79 11.95 23.18
N THR A 3 -8.14 12.04 22.02
CA THR A 3 -8.85 11.93 20.73
C THR A 3 -9.01 10.46 20.40
N LEU A 4 -10.25 9.96 20.35
CA LEU A 4 -10.53 8.67 19.76
C LEU A 4 -10.51 8.81 18.23
N LEU A 5 -9.44 8.35 17.60
CA LEU A 5 -9.45 8.03 16.17
C LEU A 5 -10.33 6.79 15.99
N THR A 6 -11.55 6.99 15.51
CA THR A 6 -12.53 5.93 15.29
C THR A 6 -12.12 5.03 14.12
N ARG A 7 -12.55 3.75 14.14
CA ARG A 7 -12.31 2.80 13.04
C ARG A 7 -12.79 3.37 11.69
N ASN A 8 -13.92 4.08 11.71
CA ASN A 8 -14.51 4.76 10.56
C ASN A 8 -13.57 5.83 9.94
N TYR A 9 -12.73 6.48 10.75
CA TYR A 9 -11.74 7.42 10.22
C TYR A 9 -10.69 6.69 9.37
N LYS A 10 -10.15 5.57 9.87
CA LYS A 10 -9.15 4.77 9.14
C LYS A 10 -9.71 4.24 7.82
N TYR A 11 -10.95 3.75 7.84
CA TYR A 11 -11.64 3.25 6.66
C TYR A 11 -11.88 4.35 5.62
N ARG A 12 -12.35 5.54 6.05
CA ARG A 12 -12.56 6.68 5.16
C ARG A 12 -11.25 7.15 4.52
N THR A 13 -10.16 7.20 5.29
CA THR A 13 -8.84 7.55 4.77
C THR A 13 -8.35 6.52 3.74
N ALA A 14 -8.58 5.23 3.96
CA ALA A 14 -8.25 4.18 3.00
C ALA A 14 -9.08 4.30 1.71
N LYS A 15 -10.37 4.64 1.79
CA LYS A 15 -11.21 4.90 0.61
C LYS A 15 -10.69 6.07 -0.22
N GLN A 16 -10.37 7.18 0.46
CA GLN A 16 -9.79 8.35 -0.20
C GLN A 16 -8.45 8.03 -0.88
N PHE A 17 -7.62 7.18 -0.27
CA PHE A 17 -6.39 6.72 -0.88
C PHE A 17 -6.65 5.92 -2.17
N MET A 18 -7.62 5.00 -2.17
CA MET A 18 -7.99 4.25 -3.39
C MET A 18 -8.51 5.16 -4.52
N GLU A 19 -9.24 6.21 -4.19
CA GLU A 19 -9.76 7.19 -5.16
C GLU A 19 -8.63 7.94 -5.90
N LEU A 20 -7.42 8.01 -5.33
CA LEU A 20 -6.26 8.57 -6.02
C LEU A 20 -5.85 7.74 -7.24
N PHE A 21 -6.14 6.44 -7.25
CA PHE A 21 -5.75 5.54 -8.35
C PHE A 21 -6.83 5.43 -9.45
N SER A 22 -8.07 5.84 -9.16
CA SER A 22 -9.17 5.84 -10.14
C SER A 22 -9.24 7.13 -10.95
N SER A 23 -8.76 8.24 -10.39
CA SER A 23 -8.71 9.53 -11.06
C SER A 23 -7.46 9.67 -11.93
N ASN A 24 -7.60 10.21 -13.14
CA ASN A 24 -6.45 10.49 -14.02
C ASN A 24 -5.58 11.67 -13.53
N SER A 25 -5.94 12.31 -12.40
CA SER A 25 -5.19 13.44 -11.84
C SER A 25 -3.93 13.02 -11.08
N HIS A 26 -3.90 11.81 -10.53
CA HIS A 26 -2.74 11.31 -9.78
C HIS A 26 -2.13 10.11 -10.49
N ARG A 27 -0.80 10.14 -10.69
CA ARG A 27 -0.05 9.05 -11.29
C ARG A 27 0.89 8.48 -10.24
N VAL A 28 0.52 7.32 -9.72
CA VAL A 28 1.32 6.61 -8.72
C VAL A 28 2.13 5.53 -9.41
N TYR A 29 3.39 5.41 -9.02
CA TYR A 29 4.34 4.46 -9.58
C TYR A 29 4.99 3.66 -8.47
N ALA A 30 5.08 2.35 -8.65
CA ALA A 30 5.95 1.50 -7.86
C ALA A 30 7.33 1.45 -8.53
N VAL A 31 8.36 1.61 -7.70
CA VAL A 31 9.76 1.70 -8.15
C VAL A 31 10.56 0.59 -7.50
N ILE A 32 11.39 -0.09 -8.28
CA ILE A 32 12.38 -1.04 -7.80
C ILE A 32 13.77 -0.59 -8.26
N GLY A 33 14.77 -0.82 -7.43
CA GLY A 33 16.14 -0.38 -7.69
C GLY A 33 17.15 -1.09 -6.80
N ASN A 34 18.38 -0.60 -6.86
CA ASN A 34 19.54 -1.13 -6.17
C ASN A 34 19.85 -2.59 -6.56
N THR A 35 20.51 -2.75 -7.71
CA THR A 35 20.94 -4.03 -8.27
C THR A 35 22.25 -4.55 -7.67
N THR A 36 22.92 -3.75 -6.82
CA THR A 36 24.13 -4.17 -6.13
C THR A 36 23.76 -5.00 -4.91
N ALA A 37 24.41 -6.16 -4.76
CA ALA A 37 24.21 -7.03 -3.62
C ALA A 37 24.64 -6.31 -2.33
N SER A 38 23.68 -5.79 -1.58
CA SER A 38 23.92 -5.34 -0.21
C SER A 38 23.76 -6.55 0.71
N GLN A 39 24.79 -6.86 1.51
CA GLN A 39 24.75 -8.00 2.44
C GLN A 39 23.72 -7.82 3.56
N THR A 40 23.18 -6.61 3.72
CA THR A 40 22.07 -6.31 4.63
C THR A 40 21.33 -5.09 4.08
N ALA A 41 20.00 -5.11 4.08
CA ALA A 41 19.20 -3.92 3.82
C ALA A 41 19.24 -3.03 5.06
N SER A 42 19.69 -1.79 4.91
CA SER A 42 19.59 -0.77 5.97
C SER A 42 18.23 -0.11 5.94
N ASP A 43 17.75 0.36 7.09
CA ASP A 43 16.54 1.17 7.15
C ASP A 43 16.66 2.41 6.24
N PRO A 44 15.58 2.78 5.53
CA PRO A 44 15.59 3.96 4.68
C PRO A 44 15.84 5.21 5.52
N THR A 45 16.73 6.07 5.04
CA THR A 45 16.95 7.40 5.61
C THR A 45 16.17 8.41 4.79
N GLU A 46 15.32 9.22 5.44
CA GLU A 46 14.56 10.28 4.78
C GLU A 46 15.39 11.58 4.78
N SER A 47 16.01 11.90 3.64
CA SER A 47 16.81 13.10 3.45
C SER A 47 16.91 13.45 1.96
N LEU A 48 17.10 14.72 1.63
CA LEU A 48 17.23 15.13 0.23
C LEU A 48 18.40 14.41 -0.48
N SER A 49 19.49 14.13 0.23
CA SER A 49 20.64 13.41 -0.32
C SER A 49 20.36 11.92 -0.57
N SER A 50 19.59 11.27 0.31
CA SER A 50 19.21 9.87 0.12
C SER A 50 18.21 9.72 -1.02
N ASP A 51 17.30 10.68 -1.21
CA ASP A 51 16.35 10.69 -2.33
C ASP A 51 17.07 10.67 -3.68
N PHE A 52 18.09 11.51 -3.89
CA PHE A 52 18.88 11.48 -5.12
C PHE A 52 19.54 10.12 -5.34
N SER A 53 20.10 9.52 -4.28
CA SER A 53 20.73 8.20 -4.38
C SER A 53 19.75 7.06 -4.66
N PHE A 54 18.50 7.19 -4.20
CA PHE A 54 17.42 6.26 -4.48
C PHE A 54 17.04 6.33 -5.96
N TRP A 55 16.83 7.54 -6.49
CA TRP A 55 16.45 7.75 -7.89
C TRP A 55 17.56 7.37 -8.87
N ASP A 56 18.82 7.58 -8.52
CA ASP A 56 19.98 7.19 -9.35
C ASP A 56 20.12 5.66 -9.46
N LYS A 57 19.76 4.93 -8.40
CA LYS A 57 19.83 3.46 -8.34
C LYS A 57 18.56 2.77 -8.83
N LEU A 58 17.63 3.50 -9.45
CA LEU A 58 16.40 2.96 -9.98
C LEU A 58 16.66 1.97 -11.12
N ALA A 59 16.02 0.81 -11.07
CA ALA A 59 16.13 -0.24 -12.09
C ALA A 59 14.83 -0.44 -12.88
N GLY A 60 13.67 -0.19 -12.28
CA GLY A 60 12.38 -0.39 -12.92
C GLY A 60 11.25 0.42 -12.30
N VAL A 61 10.27 0.76 -13.13
CA VAL A 61 9.08 1.52 -12.74
C VAL A 61 7.83 0.86 -13.32
N LYS A 62 6.81 0.62 -12.49
CA LYS A 62 5.48 0.20 -12.93
C LYS A 62 4.46 1.24 -12.52
N ARG A 63 3.62 1.68 -13.47
CA ARG A 63 2.43 2.50 -13.15
C ARG A 63 1.42 1.63 -12.41
N ILE A 64 0.95 2.12 -11.27
CA ILE A 64 -0.13 1.50 -10.51
C ILE A 64 -1.46 2.07 -11.00
N THR A 65 -2.38 1.19 -11.33
CA THR A 65 -3.73 1.53 -11.80
C THR A 65 -4.77 1.10 -10.78
N SER A 66 -6.02 1.53 -10.96
CA SER A 66 -7.13 1.14 -10.08
C SER A 66 -7.35 -0.38 -10.01
N SER A 67 -6.90 -1.16 -11.01
CA SER A 67 -6.98 -2.62 -10.98
C SER A 67 -5.87 -3.28 -10.17
N ASP A 68 -4.79 -2.56 -9.84
CA ASP A 68 -3.68 -3.08 -9.03
C ASP A 68 -3.89 -2.89 -7.51
N VAL A 69 -4.98 -2.23 -7.10
CA VAL A 69 -5.23 -1.84 -5.70
C VAL A 69 -6.59 -2.34 -5.25
N SER A 70 -6.63 -3.02 -4.10
CA SER A 70 -7.86 -3.48 -3.46
C SER A 70 -7.81 -3.31 -1.94
N MET A 71 -8.98 -3.19 -1.32
CA MET A 71 -9.10 -3.33 0.13
C MET A 71 -9.16 -4.80 0.50
N VAL A 72 -8.29 -5.21 1.42
CA VAL A 72 -8.20 -6.57 1.91
C VAL A 72 -8.41 -6.60 3.42
N VAL A 73 -9.22 -7.53 3.88
CA VAL A 73 -9.29 -7.94 5.28
C VAL A 73 -8.49 -9.24 5.42
N PRO A 74 -7.34 -9.24 6.13
CA PRO A 74 -6.55 -10.46 6.28
C PRO A 74 -7.29 -11.50 7.12
N TYR A 75 -7.32 -12.75 6.65
CA TYR A 75 -7.77 -13.88 7.45
C TYR A 75 -6.61 -14.44 8.29
N GLY A 76 -6.83 -14.57 9.59
CA GLY A 76 -5.93 -15.25 10.51
C GLY A 76 -6.72 -15.76 11.70
N THR A 77 -6.32 -16.90 12.26
CA THR A 77 -6.97 -17.66 13.36
C THR A 77 -6.94 -16.93 14.72
N GLY A 78 -7.16 -15.62 14.74
CA GLY A 78 -7.05 -14.80 15.94
C GLY A 78 -8.03 -13.65 16.05
N THR A 79 -8.71 -13.21 14.98
CA THR A 79 -9.89 -12.31 14.98
C THR A 79 -10.16 -11.85 13.54
N SER A 80 -10.94 -12.64 12.80
CA SER A 80 -11.47 -12.18 11.52
C SER A 80 -12.47 -11.04 11.76
N LEU A 81 -12.09 -9.81 11.42
CA LEU A 81 -13.06 -8.71 11.31
C LEU A 81 -13.75 -8.83 9.94
N VAL A 82 -14.70 -9.76 9.84
CA VAL A 82 -15.66 -9.78 8.74
C VAL A 82 -16.51 -8.50 8.84
N GLU A 83 -16.08 -7.41 8.21
CA GLU A 83 -16.93 -6.25 7.95
C GLU A 83 -17.83 -6.57 6.76
N ILE A 84 -19.00 -7.17 7.02
CA ILE A 84 -20.11 -7.15 6.07
C ILE A 84 -20.72 -5.75 6.15
N GLU A 85 -20.31 -4.85 5.27
CA GLU A 85 -21.06 -3.63 5.00
C GLU A 85 -22.02 -3.92 3.84
N ASN A 86 -23.32 -3.99 4.12
CA ASN A 86 -24.41 -3.97 3.14
C ASN A 86 -24.30 -4.97 1.96
N GLY A 87 -23.94 -6.23 2.22
CA GLY A 87 -24.03 -7.29 1.23
C GLY A 87 -22.99 -7.20 0.09
N ILE A 88 -21.94 -6.40 0.26
CA ILE A 88 -20.79 -6.40 -0.66
C ILE A 88 -19.74 -7.35 -0.09
N SER A 89 -19.60 -8.51 -0.71
CA SER A 89 -18.48 -9.42 -0.46
C SER A 89 -17.20 -8.75 -0.95
N PHE A 90 -16.23 -8.50 -0.07
CA PHE A 90 -14.87 -8.16 -0.50
C PHE A 90 -14.22 -9.42 -1.07
N SER A 91 -13.53 -9.29 -2.20
CA SER A 91 -12.76 -10.41 -2.76
C SER A 91 -11.66 -10.80 -1.78
N GLU A 92 -11.72 -12.02 -1.29
CA GLU A 92 -10.72 -12.64 -0.44
C GLU A 92 -9.37 -12.64 -1.18
N TYR A 93 -8.36 -11.98 -0.61
CA TYR A 93 -6.99 -12.07 -1.11
C TYR A 93 -6.26 -13.13 -0.27
N ASP A 94 -6.14 -14.32 -0.83
CA ASP A 94 -5.36 -15.42 -0.25
C ASP A 94 -3.88 -15.26 -0.64
N HIS A 95 -3.00 -15.24 0.36
CA HIS A 95 -1.56 -15.24 0.18
C HIS A 95 -0.99 -16.67 0.06
N ALA A 96 -1.82 -17.69 -0.17
CA ALA A 96 -1.36 -19.04 -0.46
C ALA A 96 -0.77 -19.13 -1.89
N LEU A 97 0.54 -18.87 -1.94
CA LEU A 97 1.57 -19.49 -2.79
C LEU A 97 1.18 -19.96 -4.21
N ASP A 98 1.79 -19.32 -5.21
CA ASP A 98 2.49 -20.01 -6.31
C ASP A 98 3.88 -19.38 -6.50
#